data_AF-A0A923JZI1-F1
#
_entry.id   AF-A0A923JZI1-F1
#
_cell.length_a   1.000
_cell.length_b   1.000
_cell.length_c   1.000
_cell.angle_alpha   90.00
_cell.angle_beta   90.00
_cell.angle_gamma   90.00
#
_symmetry.space_group_name_H-M   'P 1'
#
loop_
_entity.id
_entity.type
_entity.pdbx_description
1 polymer ?
#
loop_
_entity_poly.entity_id
_entity_poly.type
_entity_poly.pdbx_seq_one_letter_code
_entity_poly.pdbx_strand_id
1 'polypeptide(L)'
;MTIDKQKLKALAEAFPSDLDWDSNTQPFFNGPSGESLGGGSTGFYSVYGQPFTIDGEEYDGTEYVSICTREFAEFVCSARSAVLALLAENDALRKDAERYSWLRQKSLPLDGHDFLSTQEILDRRIDAAMAKECGQ
;
A
#
# COMPACT_ATOMS: atom_id res chain seq x y z
N MET A 1 9.72 -15.28 -9.17
CA MET A 1 8.25 -15.15 -9.09
C MET A 1 7.92 -13.74 -9.59
N THR A 2 7.31 -13.61 -10.77
CA THR A 2 6.96 -12.28 -11.31
C THR A 2 5.67 -11.83 -10.66
N ILE A 3 5.71 -10.72 -9.93
CA ILE A 3 4.53 -10.16 -9.26
C ILE A 3 3.69 -9.42 -10.31
N ASP A 4 2.44 -9.85 -10.49
CA ASP A 4 1.47 -9.19 -11.37
C ASP A 4 0.92 -7.94 -10.69
N LYS A 5 1.38 -6.77 -11.15
CA LYS A 5 1.02 -5.46 -10.60
C LYS A 5 -0.43 -5.08 -10.90
N GLN A 6 -0.99 -5.48 -12.04
CA GLN A 6 -2.38 -5.21 -12.37
C GLN A 6 -3.30 -6.01 -11.46
N LYS A 7 -2.95 -7.28 -11.21
CA LYS A 7 -3.64 -8.10 -10.24
C LYS A 7 -3.55 -7.53 -8.82
N LEU A 8 -2.37 -7.07 -8.39
CA LEU A 8 -2.20 -6.42 -7.08
C LEU A 8 -3.04 -5.15 -6.94
N LYS A 9 -3.03 -4.31 -7.98
CA LYS A 9 -3.84 -3.09 -8.00
C LYS A 9 -5.34 -3.42 -7.90
N ALA A 10 -5.82 -4.37 -8.70
CA ALA A 10 -7.21 -4.80 -8.65
C ALA A 10 -7.59 -5.37 -7.27
N LEU A 11 -6.71 -6.15 -6.65
CA LEU A 11 -6.92 -6.67 -5.29
C LEU A 11 -6.96 -5.55 -4.25
N ALA A 12 -6.07 -4.55 -4.33
CA ALA A 12 -6.05 -3.42 -3.42
C ALA A 12 -7.27 -2.49 -3.60
N GLU A 13 -7.73 -2.30 -4.83
CA GLU A 13 -8.94 -1.51 -5.14
C GLU A 13 -10.22 -2.22 -4.68
N ALA A 14 -10.28 -3.54 -4.82
CA ALA A 14 -11.39 -4.37 -4.34
C ALA A 14 -11.40 -4.53 -2.82
N PHE A 15 -10.27 -4.31 -2.15
CA PHE A 15 -10.19 -4.37 -0.70
C PHE A 15 -10.97 -3.18 -0.09
N PRO A 16 -11.80 -3.39 0.95
CA PRO A 16 -12.61 -2.33 1.53
C PRO A 16 -11.75 -1.18 2.07
N SER A 17 -12.24 0.06 1.91
CA SER A 17 -11.53 1.28 2.34
C SER A 17 -11.82 1.70 3.77
N ASP A 18 -12.82 1.06 4.36
CA ASP A 18 -13.59 1.42 5.53
C ASP A 18 -13.54 0.28 6.55
N LEU A 19 -12.42 -0.44 6.58
CA LEU A 19 -12.18 -1.48 7.56
C LEU A 19 -11.97 -0.85 8.93
N ASP A 20 -12.65 -1.39 9.91
CA ASP A 20 -12.44 -1.08 11.31
C ASP A 20 -12.11 -2.35 12.09
N TRP A 21 -11.48 -2.20 13.24
CA TRP A 21 -11.18 -3.31 14.13
C TRP A 21 -11.66 -3.02 15.54
N ASP A 22 -12.28 -4.01 16.16
CA ASP A 22 -12.71 -3.94 17.54
C ASP A 22 -12.24 -5.17 18.32
N SER A 23 -12.04 -4.97 19.62
CA SER A 23 -11.91 -6.05 20.57
C SER A 23 -13.24 -6.79 20.64
N ASN A 24 -13.24 -8.07 20.27
CA ASN A 24 -14.44 -8.89 20.45
C ASN A 24 -14.58 -9.17 21.96
N THR A 25 -15.26 -8.28 22.67
CA THR A 25 -15.45 -8.33 24.13
C THR A 25 -16.61 -9.23 24.53
N GLN A 26 -17.31 -9.85 23.58
CA GLN A 26 -18.33 -10.84 23.90
C GLN A 26 -17.69 -12.22 24.07
N PRO A 27 -17.57 -12.75 25.30
CA PRO A 27 -17.14 -14.12 25.49
C PRO A 27 -18.20 -15.03 24.86
N PHE A 28 -17.82 -15.79 23.83
CA PHE A 28 -18.61 -16.96 23.46
C PHE A 28 -18.73 -17.85 24.70
N PHE A 29 -19.98 -17.98 25.16
CA PHE A 29 -20.52 -18.95 26.12
C PHE A 29 -19.50 -19.85 26.85
N ASN A 30 -19.47 -19.68 28.18
CA ASN A 30 -18.97 -20.65 29.15
C ASN A 30 -19.25 -22.09 28.70
N GLY A 31 -18.19 -22.86 28.45
CA GLY A 31 -18.26 -24.32 28.62
C GLY A 31 -18.68 -24.64 30.07
N PRO A 32 -19.23 -25.84 30.34
CA PRO A 32 -19.81 -26.20 31.64
C PRO A 32 -18.85 -26.08 32.85
N SER A 33 -17.55 -25.85 32.62
CA SER A 33 -16.54 -25.59 33.65
C SER A 33 -16.41 -24.12 34.07
N GLY A 34 -17.07 -23.16 33.40
CA GLY A 34 -16.97 -21.74 33.74
C GLY A 34 -15.57 -21.14 33.58
N GLU A 35 -14.68 -21.83 32.88
CA GLU A 35 -13.35 -21.32 32.58
C GLU A 35 -13.43 -20.37 31.39
N SER A 36 -13.16 -19.09 31.64
CA SER A 36 -12.83 -18.12 30.60
C SER A 36 -11.61 -18.65 29.83
N LEU A 37 -11.84 -19.19 28.64
CA LEU A 37 -10.76 -19.56 27.73
C LEU A 37 -10.19 -18.30 27.08
N GLY A 38 -9.42 -17.57 27.88
CA GLY A 38 -8.42 -16.63 27.40
C GLY A 38 -8.99 -15.31 26.87
N GLY A 39 -8.99 -14.31 27.74
CA GLY A 39 -8.78 -12.93 27.34
C GLY A 39 -7.94 -12.28 28.41
N GLY A 40 -6.65 -12.10 28.17
CA GLY A 40 -5.88 -11.14 28.98
C GLY A 40 -6.54 -9.76 28.93
N SER A 41 -6.05 -8.80 29.70
CA SER A 41 -6.59 -7.42 29.78
C SER A 41 -6.66 -6.65 28.44
N THR A 42 -6.40 -7.28 27.30
CA THR A 42 -6.39 -6.73 25.93
C THR A 42 -7.22 -7.51 24.90
N GLY A 43 -7.85 -8.65 25.24
CA GLY A 43 -8.77 -9.38 24.32
C GLY A 43 -8.17 -9.90 22.99
N PHE A 44 -9.01 -10.50 22.16
CA PHE A 44 -8.72 -10.81 20.74
C PHE A 44 -9.39 -9.77 19.84
N TYR A 45 -8.78 -9.47 18.70
CA TYR A 45 -9.28 -8.49 17.74
C TYR A 45 -9.79 -9.15 16.46
N SER A 46 -10.81 -8.54 15.88
CA SER A 46 -11.34 -8.90 14.56
C SER A 46 -11.41 -7.64 13.69
N VAL A 47 -11.33 -7.82 12.37
CA VAL A 47 -11.43 -6.75 11.37
C VAL A 47 -12.73 -6.93 10.58
N TYR A 48 -13.53 -5.87 10.53
CA TYR A 48 -14.84 -5.85 9.91
C TYR A 48 -14.91 -4.78 8.82
N GLY A 49 -15.79 -4.99 7.84
CA GLY A 49 -16.22 -3.92 6.92
C GLY A 49 -17.26 -2.99 7.54
N GLN A 50 -17.86 -2.13 6.70
CA GLN A 50 -18.93 -1.23 7.14
C GLN A 50 -20.07 -1.97 7.85
N PRO A 51 -20.52 -1.47 9.02
CA PRO A 51 -21.77 -1.91 9.65
C PRO A 51 -22.95 -1.72 8.72
N PHE A 52 -23.98 -2.56 8.88
CA PHE A 52 -25.21 -2.46 8.10
C PHE A 52 -26.43 -2.75 8.97
N THR A 53 -27.62 -2.36 8.48
CA THR A 53 -28.88 -2.53 9.21
C THR A 53 -29.83 -3.43 8.45
N ILE A 54 -30.43 -4.40 9.13
CA ILE A 54 -31.51 -5.24 8.61
C ILE A 54 -32.66 -5.17 9.62
N ASP A 55 -33.87 -4.85 9.15
CA ASP A 55 -35.09 -4.81 9.97
C ASP A 55 -35.00 -3.95 11.24
N GLY A 56 -34.17 -2.91 11.23
CA GLY A 56 -33.98 -2.00 12.35
C GLY A 56 -32.93 -2.46 13.38
N GLU A 57 -32.32 -3.62 13.17
CA GLU A 57 -31.18 -4.10 13.96
C GLU A 57 -29.86 -3.78 13.25
N GLU A 58 -28.90 -3.28 14.02
CA GLU A 58 -27.54 -2.96 13.55
C GLU A 58 -26.65 -4.19 13.69
N TYR A 59 -25.93 -4.51 12.61
CA TYR A 59 -25.03 -5.64 12.53
C TYR A 59 -23.63 -5.14 12.20
N ASP A 60 -22.63 -5.76 12.83
CA ASP A 60 -21.25 -5.60 12.43
C ASP A 60 -21.08 -5.98 10.95
N GLY A 61 -20.17 -5.30 10.26
CA GLY A 61 -19.90 -5.56 8.87
C GLY A 61 -19.36 -6.97 8.62
N THR A 62 -19.11 -7.29 7.35
CA THR A 62 -18.49 -8.58 7.00
C THR A 62 -17.15 -8.75 7.74
N GLU A 63 -16.98 -9.87 8.45
CA GLU A 63 -15.71 -10.21 9.11
C GLU A 63 -14.69 -10.67 8.07
N TYR A 64 -13.54 -10.01 8.03
CA TYR A 64 -12.43 -10.33 7.11
C TYR A 64 -11.29 -11.05 7.81
N VAL A 65 -11.05 -10.70 9.07
CA VAL A 65 -10.04 -11.31 9.92
C VAL A 65 -10.68 -11.57 11.26
N SER A 66 -10.54 -12.80 11.74
CA SER A 66 -11.00 -13.20 13.06
C SER A 66 -9.82 -13.54 13.95
N ILE A 67 -9.97 -13.24 15.24
CA ILE A 67 -9.08 -13.69 16.33
C ILE A 67 -7.61 -13.44 15.99
N CYS A 68 -7.23 -12.16 15.97
CA CYS A 68 -5.86 -11.73 15.73
C CYS A 68 -5.35 -10.80 16.84
N THR A 69 -4.05 -10.52 16.81
CA THR A 69 -3.49 -9.50 17.70
C THR A 69 -3.89 -8.11 17.20
N ARG A 70 -3.88 -7.14 18.11
CA ARG A 70 -4.17 -5.74 17.77
C ARG A 70 -3.31 -5.23 16.63
N GLU A 71 -2.01 -5.51 16.70
CA GLU A 71 -1.02 -5.03 15.73
C GLU A 71 -1.30 -5.61 14.34
N PHE A 72 -1.81 -6.84 14.27
CA PHE A 72 -2.21 -7.44 13.00
C PHE A 72 -3.47 -6.79 12.43
N ALA A 73 -4.47 -6.49 13.27
CA ALA A 73 -5.67 -5.77 12.85
C ALA A 73 -5.34 -4.37 12.32
N GLU A 74 -4.51 -3.62 13.06
CA GLU A 74 -4.01 -2.30 12.64
C GLU A 74 -3.27 -2.36 11.30
N PHE A 75 -2.44 -3.39 11.10
CA PHE A 75 -1.76 -3.64 9.84
C PHE A 75 -2.75 -3.85 8.68
N VAL A 76 -3.77 -4.69 8.87
CA VAL A 76 -4.75 -5.00 7.82
C VAL A 76 -5.56 -3.77 7.42
N CYS A 77 -6.05 -2.98 8.38
CA CYS A 77 -6.77 -1.73 8.09
C CYS A 77 -5.89 -0.71 7.35
N SER A 78 -4.58 -0.70 7.63
CA SER A 78 -3.63 0.23 7.00
C SER A 78 -3.06 -0.29 5.66
N ALA A 79 -3.15 -1.59 5.38
CA ALA A 79 -2.46 -2.21 4.25
C ALA A 79 -2.93 -1.67 2.90
N ARG A 80 -4.23 -1.41 2.74
CA ARG A 80 -4.81 -0.94 1.49
C ARG A 80 -4.19 0.37 1.01
N SER A 81 -4.20 1.38 1.87
CA SER A 81 -3.70 2.72 1.54
C SER A 81 -2.20 2.68 1.24
N ALA A 82 -1.44 1.92 2.02
CA ALA A 82 -0.01 1.72 1.80
C ALA A 82 0.29 1.03 0.46
N VAL A 83 -0.43 -0.04 0.10
CA VAL A 83 -0.25 -0.74 -1.17
C VAL A 83 -0.57 0.15 -2.36
N LEU A 84 -1.67 0.91 -2.30
CA LEU A 84 -2.04 1.86 -3.37
C LEU A 84 -1.01 2.97 -3.53
N ALA A 85 -0.47 3.51 -2.42
CA ALA A 85 0.58 4.52 -2.45
C ALA A 85 1.87 3.98 -3.11
N LEU A 86 2.31 2.78 -2.72
CA LEU A 86 3.50 2.14 -3.29
C LEU A 86 3.35 1.85 -4.80
N LEU A 87 2.15 1.45 -5.24
CA LEU A 87 1.87 1.25 -6.66
C LEU A 87 1.96 2.57 -7.45
N ALA A 88 1.40 3.65 -6.90
CA ALA A 88 1.46 4.98 -7.52
C ALA A 88 2.90 5.51 -7.61
N GLU A 89 3.69 5.35 -6.55
CA GLU A 89 5.12 5.72 -6.54
C GLU A 89 5.91 4.91 -7.57
N ASN A 90 5.66 3.60 -7.66
CA ASN A 90 6.34 2.75 -8.64
C ASN A 90 6.05 3.18 -10.08
N ASP A 91 4.80 3.53 -10.39
CA ASP A 91 4.41 4.03 -11.71
C ASP A 91 5.06 5.38 -12.03
N ALA A 92 5.21 6.28 -11.04
CA ALA A 92 5.93 7.55 -11.21
C ALA A 92 7.42 7.31 -11.51
N LEU A 93 8.09 6.47 -10.72
CA LEU A 93 9.50 6.13 -10.90
C LEU A 93 9.77 5.47 -12.26
N ARG A 94 8.84 4.66 -12.76
CA ARG A 94 8.95 4.06 -14.10
C ARG A 94 8.90 5.10 -15.21
N LYS A 95 7.96 6.04 -15.13
CA LYS A 95 7.85 7.14 -16.11
C LYS A 95 9.12 7.99 -16.12
N ASP A 96 9.66 8.28 -14.94
CA ASP A 96 10.93 9.00 -14.81
C ASP A 96 12.10 8.20 -15.41
N ALA A 97 12.20 6.90 -15.14
CA ALA A 97 13.22 6.04 -15.73
C ALA A 97 13.14 5.99 -17.27
N GLU A 98 11.93 5.91 -17.83
CA GLU A 98 11.69 5.98 -19.27
C GLU A 98 12.10 7.34 -19.85
N ARG A 99 11.77 8.44 -19.17
CA ARG A 99 12.20 9.80 -19.54
C ARG A 99 13.73 9.91 -19.56
N TYR A 100 14.41 9.42 -18.51
CA TYR A 100 15.88 9.45 -18.46
C TYR A 100 16.51 8.57 -19.55
N SER A 101 15.95 7.39 -19.82
CA SER A 101 16.40 6.53 -20.92
C SER A 101 16.26 7.25 -22.26
N TRP A 102 15.13 7.91 -22.51
CA TRP A 102 14.91 8.68 -23.72
C TRP A 102 15.89 9.86 -23.85
N LEU A 103 16.13 10.61 -22.77
CA LEU A 103 17.10 11.71 -22.76
C LEU A 103 18.51 11.21 -23.08
N ARG A 104 18.92 10.09 -22.49
CA ARG A 104 20.21 9.43 -22.76
C ARG A 104 20.34 8.98 -24.20
N GLN A 105 19.28 8.43 -24.78
CA GLN A 105 19.28 8.00 -26.18
C GLN A 105 19.32 9.19 -27.14
N LYS A 106 18.62 10.29 -26.83
CA LYS A 106 18.63 11.51 -27.65
C LYS A 106 19.87 12.37 -27.48
N SER A 107 20.60 12.24 -26.38
CA SER A 107 21.82 13.01 -26.12
C SER A 107 23.08 12.41 -26.76
N LEU A 108 22.97 11.24 -27.41
CA LEU A 108 24.00 10.68 -28.29
C LEU A 108 23.70 11.11 -29.75
N PRO A 109 24.30 12.21 -30.19
CA PRO A 109 25.35 12.09 -31.19
C PRO A 109 26.57 12.91 -30.75
N LEU A 110 27.57 12.23 -30.18
CA LEU A 110 28.92 12.75 -30.13
C LEU A 110 29.75 11.86 -31.04
N ASP A 111 29.88 12.31 -32.28
CA ASP A 111 30.99 11.90 -33.14
C ASP A 111 32.25 11.90 -32.29
N GLY A 112 32.91 10.74 -32.25
CA GLY A 112 33.87 10.42 -31.21
C GLY A 112 35.01 11.42 -31.16
N HIS A 113 35.10 12.18 -30.07
CA HIS A 113 36.33 12.68 -29.48
C HIS A 113 36.02 13.09 -28.02
N ASP A 114 36.83 12.61 -27.07
CA ASP A 114 36.84 12.88 -25.62
C ASP A 114 35.74 12.28 -24.72
N PHE A 115 35.99 11.03 -24.31
CA PHE A 115 35.07 10.14 -23.60
C PHE A 115 35.00 10.29 -22.06
N LEU A 116 35.72 11.25 -21.46
CA LEU A 116 35.80 11.38 -19.99
C LEU A 116 35.25 12.70 -19.43
N SER A 117 35.13 13.77 -20.23
CA SER A 117 34.53 15.06 -19.81
C SER A 117 33.02 15.12 -20.05
N THR A 118 32.48 14.18 -20.83
CA THR A 118 31.13 14.25 -21.40
C THR A 118 30.06 13.80 -20.42
N GLN A 119 30.35 12.88 -19.51
CA GLN A 119 29.35 12.33 -18.58
C GLN A 119 28.95 13.33 -17.48
N GLU A 120 29.91 14.04 -16.88
CA GLU A 120 29.62 15.11 -15.91
C GLU A 120 28.88 16.30 -16.54
N ILE A 121 29.19 16.62 -17.81
CA ILE A 121 28.47 17.65 -18.57
C ILE A 121 27.05 17.19 -18.89
N LEU A 122 26.86 15.91 -19.20
CA LEU A 122 25.55 15.33 -19.47
C LEU A 122 24.66 15.38 -18.22
N ASP A 123 25.20 14.96 -17.07
CA ASP A 123 24.48 14.94 -15.80
C ASP A 123 24.08 16.37 -15.39
N ARG A 124 24.98 17.36 -15.50
CA ARG A 124 24.63 18.78 -15.25
C ARG A 124 23.54 19.31 -16.19
N ARG A 125 23.52 18.88 -17.46
CA ARG A 125 22.48 19.30 -18.42
C ARG A 125 21.13 18.68 -18.11
N ILE A 126 21.13 17.43 -17.62
CA ILE A 126 19.92 16.75 -17.14
C ILE A 126 19.38 17.48 -15.90
N ASP A 127 20.24 17.77 -14.92
CA ASP A 127 19.86 18.50 -13.70
C ASP A 127 19.30 19.90 -14.02
N ALA A 128 19.93 20.64 -14.94
CA ALA A 128 19.48 21.96 -15.35
C ALA A 128 18.13 21.92 -16.10
N ALA A 129 17.87 20.88 -16.89
CA ALA A 129 16.59 20.69 -17.57
C ALA A 129 15.48 20.35 -16.57
N MET A 130 15.77 19.49 -15.59
CA MET A 130 14.83 19.12 -14.53
C MET A 130 14.45 20.34 -13.65
N ALA A 131 15.43 21.16 -13.27
CA ALA A 131 15.18 22.38 -12.49
C ALA A 131 14.28 23.38 -13.22
N LYS A 132 14.32 23.40 -14.56
CA LYS A 132 13.49 24.28 -15.40
C LYS A 132 12.03 23.81 -15.48
N GLU A 133 11.78 22.50 -15.45
CA GLU A 133 10.40 21.96 -15.46
C GLU A 133 9.72 21.94 -14.09
N CYS A 134 10.48 21.89 -12.98
CA CYS A 134 9.92 21.98 -11.62
C CYS A 134 9.54 23.40 -11.17
N GLY A 135 9.88 24.44 -11.94
CA GLY A 135 9.67 25.85 -11.59
C GLY A 135 8.50 26.53 -12.31
N GLN A 136 7.63 25.79 -13.00
CA GLN A 136 6.44 26.31 -13.70
C GLN A 136 5.14 25.91 -13.01
#